data_AF-A0A367KJZ5-F1
#
_entry.id   AF-A0A367KJZ5-F1
#
_cell.length_a   1.000
_cell.length_b   1.000
_cell.length_c   1.000
_cell.angle_alpha   90.00
_cell.angle_beta   90.00
_cell.angle_gamma   90.00
#
_symmetry.space_group_name_H-M   'P 1'
#
loop_
_entity.id
_entity.type
_entity.pdbx_description
1 polymer ?
#
loop_
_entity_poly.entity_id
_entity_poly.type
_entity_poly.pdbx_seq_one_letter_code
_entity_poly.pdbx_strand_id
1 'polypeptide(L)'
;AEPLRVSLEDIHNIETKGKWWLVGASWKDNMVGTESKYSTDKMPDDLKKDQSMQEALLKLARKQGMNTDIRRTIFITIMSAEDYLDAFEKLFKLGLNEVQQREICRVVLQCIGNEKTFNPYYMLVSKRLCEVDHSFKVTFQYCLWDFLRECGEGDVGGLERSSNEKFVESKDVRLSKIVNTAKFYAALIADGALSLLILKSVNFLNIQKNGRIFLETLFVNTLLQLQTEGAQAVANIFGKAREMRTLSQGIVFFLVETVVQCKHSGIEEEEKKKVQWGCRIAQEVLNGK
;
A
#
# COMPACT_ATOMS: atom_id res chain seq x y z
N ALA A 1 -39.56 -6.30 5.82
CA ALA A 1 -39.78 -5.22 4.84
C ALA A 1 -39.55 -3.91 5.56
N GLU A 2 -38.49 -3.18 5.23
CA GLU A 2 -38.26 -1.86 5.82
C GLU A 2 -39.35 -0.88 5.34
N PRO A 3 -39.91 -0.05 6.24
CA PRO A 3 -40.92 0.93 5.86
C PRO A 3 -40.30 1.97 4.93
N LEU A 4 -41.00 2.26 3.82
CA LEU A 4 -40.59 3.29 2.86
C LEU A 4 -40.51 4.66 3.55
N ARG A 5 -39.31 5.26 3.55
CA ARG A 5 -39.03 6.55 4.17
C ARG A 5 -39.37 7.70 3.23
N VAL A 6 -40.65 7.89 2.95
CA VAL A 6 -41.15 8.99 2.09
C VAL A 6 -42.01 9.92 2.93
N SER A 7 -41.69 11.22 2.93
CA SER A 7 -42.50 12.22 3.62
C SER A 7 -43.63 12.74 2.72
N LEU A 8 -44.69 13.27 3.32
CA LEU A 8 -45.83 13.84 2.58
C LEU A 8 -45.41 15.03 1.71
N GLU A 9 -44.37 15.75 2.11
CA GLU A 9 -43.75 16.83 1.34
C GLU A 9 -43.03 16.33 0.09
N ASP A 10 -42.44 15.13 0.13
CA ASP A 10 -41.81 14.51 -1.04
C ASP A 10 -42.85 14.12 -2.09
N ILE A 11 -44.05 13.72 -1.64
CA ILE A 11 -45.19 13.40 -2.53
C ILE A 11 -45.72 14.67 -3.20
N HIS A 12 -45.81 15.78 -2.47
CA HIS A 12 -46.29 17.06 -3.02
C HIS A 12 -45.33 17.68 -4.05
N ASN A 13 -44.04 17.37 -3.98
CA ASN A 13 -43.00 17.98 -4.82
C ASN A 13 -42.48 17.06 -5.93
N ILE A 14 -43.22 16.03 -6.30
CA ILE A 14 -42.80 15.03 -7.32
C ILE A 14 -42.45 15.69 -8.67
N GLU A 15 -43.20 16.72 -9.07
CA GLU A 15 -43.00 17.38 -10.37
C GLU A 15 -41.73 18.26 -10.39
N THR A 16 -41.27 18.73 -9.24
CA THR A 16 -40.13 19.65 -9.13
C THR A 16 -38.85 18.95 -8.69
N LYS A 17 -38.94 17.96 -7.79
CA LYS A 17 -37.80 17.22 -7.23
C LYS A 17 -37.57 15.86 -7.88
N GLY A 18 -38.45 15.45 -8.79
CA GLY A 18 -38.36 14.18 -9.48
C GLY A 18 -39.02 13.03 -8.72
N LYS A 19 -39.11 11.89 -9.41
CA LYS A 19 -39.83 10.71 -8.93
C LYS A 19 -38.90 9.84 -8.08
N TRP A 20 -39.18 9.78 -6.78
CA TRP A 20 -38.36 9.08 -5.77
C TRP A 20 -38.24 7.57 -5.99
N TRP A 21 -39.15 6.95 -6.75
CA TRP A 21 -39.16 5.52 -7.06
C TRP A 21 -38.32 5.14 -8.30
N LEU A 22 -37.67 6.11 -8.95
CA LEU A 22 -36.70 5.83 -10.00
C LEU A 22 -35.34 5.52 -9.36
N VAL A 23 -34.80 4.33 -9.63
CA VAL A 23 -33.48 3.89 -9.15
C VAL A 23 -32.42 4.87 -9.65
N GLY A 24 -31.78 5.60 -8.72
CA GLY A 24 -30.80 6.66 -9.01
C GLY A 24 -31.28 8.10 -8.82
N ALA A 25 -32.56 8.34 -8.54
CA ALA A 25 -33.10 9.69 -8.32
C ALA A 25 -32.96 10.21 -6.87
N SER A 26 -32.71 9.33 -5.89
CA SER A 26 -32.57 9.71 -4.47
C SER A 26 -31.13 9.99 -4.02
N TRP A 27 -30.14 9.84 -4.90
CA TRP A 27 -28.73 10.13 -4.60
C TRP A 27 -28.04 10.75 -5.82
N LYS A 28 -28.34 12.03 -6.02
CA LYS A 28 -27.63 13.04 -6.83
C LYS A 28 -28.61 14.19 -6.94
N ASP A 29 -28.60 15.13 -6.00
CA ASP A 29 -27.68 16.28 -6.10
C ASP A 29 -27.27 16.53 -7.56
N ASN A 30 -28.16 17.25 -8.24
CA ASN A 30 -27.97 17.73 -9.59
C ASN A 30 -26.64 18.48 -9.66
N MET A 31 -25.84 18.14 -10.66
CA MET A 31 -24.60 18.83 -10.97
C MET A 31 -24.83 20.34 -11.11
N VAL A 32 -23.86 21.11 -10.62
CA VAL A 32 -23.64 22.57 -10.81
C VAL A 32 -24.47 23.50 -9.91
N GLY A 33 -23.82 24.03 -8.87
CA GLY A 33 -23.90 25.45 -8.53
C GLY A 33 -25.14 25.97 -7.81
N THR A 34 -25.81 25.18 -6.97
CA THR A 34 -26.85 25.73 -6.07
C THR A 34 -26.67 25.23 -4.64
N GLU A 35 -26.39 26.17 -3.73
CA GLU A 35 -26.41 25.94 -2.29
C GLU A 35 -27.81 25.46 -1.88
N SER A 36 -27.90 24.21 -1.45
CA SER A 36 -29.13 23.66 -0.89
C SER A 36 -29.44 24.32 0.45
N LYS A 37 -30.52 25.12 0.52
CA LYS A 37 -31.13 25.64 1.76
C LYS A 37 -31.89 24.55 2.54
N TYR A 38 -31.32 23.35 2.68
CA TYR A 38 -31.80 22.39 3.66
C TYR A 38 -30.97 22.57 4.92
N SER A 39 -31.63 23.07 5.97
CA SER A 39 -31.02 23.19 7.30
C SER A 39 -30.54 21.80 7.75
N THR A 40 -29.22 21.65 7.91
CA THR A 40 -28.57 20.52 8.58
C THR A 40 -29.07 20.28 10.00
N ASP A 41 -29.89 21.18 10.53
CA ASP A 41 -30.41 21.15 11.89
C ASP A 41 -31.33 19.95 12.18
N LYS A 42 -32.05 19.42 11.19
CA LYS A 42 -33.02 18.31 11.36
C LYS A 42 -32.47 16.91 11.08
N MET A 43 -31.18 16.75 10.76
CA MET A 43 -30.60 15.40 10.62
C MET A 43 -30.36 14.78 12.00
N PRO A 44 -30.56 13.46 12.18
CA PRO A 44 -30.09 12.73 13.36
C PRO A 44 -28.59 13.00 13.60
N ASP A 45 -28.18 13.19 14.86
CA ASP A 45 -26.81 13.56 15.21
C ASP A 45 -25.75 12.58 14.69
N ASP A 46 -26.08 11.28 14.65
CA ASP A 46 -25.20 10.25 14.08
C ASP A 46 -24.90 10.50 12.58
N LEU A 47 -25.92 10.92 11.81
CA LEU A 47 -25.76 11.21 10.38
C LEU A 47 -25.01 12.54 10.14
N LYS A 48 -25.16 13.52 11.04
CA LYS A 48 -24.35 14.76 10.98
C LYS A 48 -22.88 14.45 11.24
N LYS A 49 -22.60 13.55 12.19
CA LYS A 49 -21.24 13.10 12.51
C LYS A 49 -20.59 12.37 11.34
N ASP A 50 -21.31 11.46 10.69
CA ASP A 50 -20.82 10.73 9.52
C ASP A 50 -20.52 11.66 8.33
N GLN A 51 -21.39 12.64 8.05
CA GLN A 51 -21.12 13.64 7.02
C GLN A 51 -19.89 14.50 7.34
N SER A 52 -19.75 14.92 8.60
CA SER A 52 -18.59 15.71 9.04
C SER A 52 -17.28 14.91 8.90
N MET A 53 -17.29 13.63 9.25
CA MET A 53 -16.14 12.73 9.08
C MET A 53 -15.79 12.55 7.60
N GLN A 54 -16.79 12.34 6.74
CA GLN A 54 -16.56 12.18 5.31
C GLN A 54 -15.98 13.45 4.66
N GLU A 55 -16.45 14.64 5.06
CA GLU A 55 -15.89 15.90 4.59
C GLU A 55 -14.45 16.11 5.07
N ALA A 56 -14.14 15.74 6.31
CA ALA A 56 -12.78 15.77 6.84
C ALA A 56 -11.85 14.82 6.07
N LEU A 57 -12.32 13.61 5.77
CA LEU A 57 -11.58 12.64 4.95
C LEU A 57 -11.37 13.13 3.52
N LEU A 58 -12.34 13.80 2.91
CA LEU A 58 -12.19 14.42 1.59
C LEU A 58 -11.11 15.51 1.57
N LYS A 59 -11.07 16.35 2.61
CA LYS A 59 -10.01 17.36 2.78
C LYS A 59 -8.65 16.70 2.96
N LEU A 60 -8.57 15.65 3.76
CA LEU A 60 -7.35 14.88 3.96
C LEU A 60 -6.88 14.19 2.66
N ALA A 61 -7.79 13.60 1.89
CA ALA A 61 -7.48 12.95 0.62
C ALA A 61 -6.82 13.92 -0.36
N ARG A 62 -7.36 15.14 -0.50
CA ARG A 62 -6.76 16.21 -1.31
C ARG A 62 -5.35 16.57 -0.82
N LYS A 63 -5.18 16.73 0.50
CA LYS A 63 -3.87 17.02 1.10
C LYS A 63 -2.84 15.91 0.86
N GLN A 64 -3.28 14.66 0.76
CA GLN A 64 -2.42 13.51 0.49
C GLN A 64 -2.18 13.22 -1.01
N GLY A 65 -2.68 14.08 -1.91
CA GLY A 65 -2.45 13.96 -3.36
C GLY A 65 -3.42 13.02 -4.07
N MET A 66 -4.60 12.76 -3.50
CA MET A 66 -5.68 12.01 -4.15
C MET A 66 -6.39 12.92 -5.16
N ASN A 67 -5.76 13.14 -6.31
CA ASN A 67 -6.22 14.12 -7.30
C ASN A 67 -7.43 13.67 -8.13
N THR A 68 -7.70 12.37 -8.20
CA THR A 68 -8.81 11.81 -8.99
C THR A 68 -9.97 11.37 -8.10
N ASP A 69 -11.19 11.32 -8.63
CA ASP A 69 -12.35 10.82 -7.89
C ASP A 69 -12.14 9.38 -7.43
N ILE A 70 -11.60 8.53 -8.31
CA ILE A 70 -11.29 7.12 -7.99
C ILE A 70 -10.32 7.02 -6.80
N ARG A 71 -9.22 7.79 -6.81
CA ARG A 71 -8.27 7.80 -5.70
C ARG A 71 -8.89 8.30 -4.40
N ARG A 72 -9.75 9.32 -4.47
CA ARG A 72 -10.46 9.85 -3.30
C ARG A 72 -11.44 8.82 -2.74
N THR A 73 -12.21 8.14 -3.59
CA THR A 73 -13.13 7.09 -3.17
C THR A 73 -12.38 5.95 -2.50
N ILE A 74 -11.33 5.41 -3.13
CA ILE A 74 -10.48 4.35 -2.55
C ILE A 74 -9.89 4.80 -1.21
N PHE A 75 -9.37 6.02 -1.13
CA PHE A 75 -8.80 6.56 0.10
C PHE A 75 -9.83 6.62 1.24
N ILE A 76 -11.01 7.15 0.97
CA ILE A 76 -12.09 7.24 1.95
C ILE A 76 -12.50 5.84 2.40
N THR A 77 -12.68 4.91 1.45
CA THR A 77 -13.01 3.52 1.74
C THR A 77 -11.99 2.87 2.68
N ILE A 78 -10.70 3.07 2.44
CA ILE A 78 -9.63 2.52 3.29
C ILE A 78 -9.60 3.18 4.67
N MET A 79 -9.83 4.49 4.75
CA MET A 79 -9.71 5.25 6.00
C MET A 79 -10.95 5.19 6.88
N SER A 80 -12.12 4.90 6.30
CA SER A 80 -13.40 4.77 7.01
C SER A 80 -13.78 3.31 7.28
N ALA A 81 -12.91 2.35 6.99
CA ALA A 81 -13.16 0.95 7.27
C ALA A 81 -12.92 0.66 8.77
N GLU A 82 -13.69 -0.27 9.33
CA GLU A 82 -13.53 -0.68 10.73
C GLU A 82 -12.30 -1.58 10.90
N ASP A 83 -12.13 -2.53 9.98
CA ASP A 83 -11.00 -3.45 9.96
C ASP A 83 -10.56 -3.75 8.50
N TYR A 84 -9.55 -4.62 8.37
CA TYR A 84 -8.98 -4.96 7.06
C TYR A 84 -9.92 -5.79 6.17
N LEU A 85 -10.85 -6.56 6.76
CA LEU A 85 -11.82 -7.36 6.01
C LEU A 85 -12.92 -6.46 5.47
N ASP A 86 -13.44 -5.57 6.29
CA ASP A 86 -14.41 -4.54 5.90
C ASP A 86 -13.83 -3.64 4.80
N ALA A 87 -12.58 -3.20 4.95
CA ALA A 87 -11.89 -2.43 3.91
C ALA A 87 -11.81 -3.19 2.59
N PHE A 88 -11.37 -4.45 2.64
CA PHE A 88 -11.27 -5.32 1.47
C PHE A 88 -12.63 -5.52 0.80
N GLU A 89 -13.68 -5.86 1.55
CA GLU A 89 -15.02 -6.03 0.99
C GLU A 89 -15.56 -4.74 0.35
N LYS A 90 -15.40 -3.60 1.03
CA LYS A 90 -15.85 -2.31 0.51
C LYS A 90 -15.11 -1.93 -0.76
N LEU A 91 -13.80 -2.19 -0.85
CA LEU A 91 -13.01 -1.95 -2.07
C LEU A 91 -13.54 -2.75 -3.27
N PHE A 92 -13.93 -4.02 -3.08
CA PHE A 92 -14.53 -4.82 -4.15
C PHE A 92 -15.96 -4.41 -4.51
N LYS A 93 -16.73 -3.91 -3.54
CA LYS A 93 -18.08 -3.36 -3.77
C LYS A 93 -18.07 -2.07 -4.60
N LEU A 94 -16.93 -1.41 -4.80
CA LEU A 94 -16.81 -0.21 -5.64
C LEU A 94 -17.03 -0.49 -7.14
N GLY A 95 -16.94 -1.74 -7.61
CA GLY A 95 -17.16 -2.08 -9.02
C GLY A 95 -16.14 -1.47 -9.98
N LEU A 96 -14.90 -1.27 -9.51
CA LEU A 96 -13.81 -0.72 -10.32
C LEU A 96 -13.41 -1.70 -11.43
N ASN A 97 -13.11 -1.16 -12.62
CA ASN A 97 -12.53 -1.98 -13.70
C ASN A 97 -11.07 -2.35 -13.41
N GLU A 98 -10.52 -3.31 -14.17
CA GLU A 98 -9.15 -3.83 -13.94
C GLU A 98 -8.07 -2.74 -13.93
N VAL A 99 -8.20 -1.70 -14.77
CA VAL A 99 -7.22 -0.61 -14.83
C VAL A 99 -7.32 0.26 -13.58
N GLN A 100 -8.55 0.56 -13.14
CA GLN A 100 -8.84 1.35 -11.94
C GLN A 100 -8.46 0.60 -10.65
N GLN A 101 -8.60 -0.73 -10.62
CA GLN A 101 -8.19 -1.54 -9.47
C GLN A 101 -6.70 -1.39 -9.14
N ARG A 102 -5.84 -1.11 -10.14
CA ARG A 102 -4.41 -0.83 -9.91
C ARG A 102 -4.19 0.43 -9.08
N GLU A 103 -5.13 1.37 -9.07
CA GLU A 103 -5.06 2.55 -8.20
C GLU A 103 -5.20 2.17 -6.72
N ILE A 104 -5.80 1.03 -6.38
CA ILE A 104 -5.89 0.56 -4.98
C ILE A 104 -4.49 0.39 -4.39
N CYS A 105 -3.59 -0.34 -5.07
CA CYS A 105 -2.20 -0.52 -4.64
C CYS A 105 -1.47 0.82 -4.44
N ARG A 106 -1.67 1.76 -5.38
CA ARG A 106 -1.02 3.08 -5.36
C ARG A 106 -1.51 3.93 -4.19
N VAL A 107 -2.82 3.94 -3.94
CA VAL A 107 -3.41 4.66 -2.80
C VAL A 107 -2.94 4.05 -1.48
N VAL A 108 -2.93 2.71 -1.35
CA VAL A 108 -2.43 2.02 -0.15
C VAL A 108 -0.99 2.44 0.16
N LEU A 109 -0.08 2.42 -0.82
CA LEU A 109 1.31 2.82 -0.62
C LEU A 109 1.47 4.32 -0.29
N GLN A 110 0.64 5.17 -0.88
CA GLN A 110 0.63 6.59 -0.55
C GLN A 110 0.18 6.81 0.90
N CYS A 111 -0.82 6.07 1.39
CA CYS A 111 -1.24 6.09 2.79
C CYS A 111 -0.11 5.63 3.71
N ILE A 112 0.51 4.47 3.43
CA ILE A 112 1.65 3.93 4.20
C ILE A 112 2.79 4.96 4.30
N GLY A 113 3.09 5.65 3.21
CA GLY A 113 4.13 6.67 3.16
C GLY A 113 3.80 7.95 3.94
N ASN A 114 2.53 8.20 4.24
CA ASN A 114 2.08 9.34 5.03
C ASN A 114 1.96 9.06 6.52
N GLU A 115 1.91 7.78 6.92
CA GLU A 115 1.89 7.38 8.31
C GLU A 115 3.18 7.73 9.05
N LYS A 116 3.04 7.99 10.36
CA LYS A 116 4.21 8.17 11.25
C LYS A 116 4.92 6.85 11.51
N THR A 117 4.15 5.79 11.71
CA THR A 117 4.63 4.45 12.06
C THR A 117 3.89 3.44 11.20
N PHE A 118 4.59 2.37 10.80
CA PHE A 118 4.01 1.30 10.02
C PHE A 118 2.79 0.69 10.73
N ASN A 119 1.65 0.69 10.03
CA ASN A 119 0.42 0.08 10.49
C ASN A 119 0.18 -1.26 9.75
N PRO A 120 0.14 -2.41 10.46
CA PRO A 120 -0.09 -3.73 9.87
C PRO A 120 -1.40 -3.86 9.08
N TYR A 121 -2.39 -3.02 9.37
CA TYR A 121 -3.67 -2.96 8.65
C TYR A 121 -3.49 -2.96 7.13
N TYR A 122 -2.59 -2.13 6.60
CA TYR A 122 -2.38 -2.01 5.15
C TYR A 122 -1.79 -3.30 4.54
N MET A 123 -0.95 -4.02 5.30
CA MET A 123 -0.42 -5.31 4.86
C MET A 123 -1.55 -6.34 4.75
N LEU A 124 -2.43 -6.43 5.74
CA LEU A 124 -3.54 -7.39 5.73
C LEU A 124 -4.51 -7.15 4.57
N VAL A 125 -4.84 -5.89 4.28
CA VAL A 125 -5.63 -5.54 3.09
C VAL A 125 -4.91 -5.97 1.82
N SER A 126 -3.62 -5.64 1.71
CA SER A 126 -2.82 -5.94 0.51
C SER A 126 -2.60 -7.43 0.28
N LYS A 127 -2.49 -8.21 1.35
CA LYS A 127 -2.45 -9.67 1.31
C LYS A 127 -3.72 -10.21 0.65
N ARG A 128 -4.90 -9.79 1.13
CA ARG A 128 -6.19 -10.20 0.54
C ARG A 128 -6.30 -9.82 -0.93
N LEU A 129 -5.86 -8.61 -1.31
CA LEU A 129 -5.81 -8.22 -2.73
C LEU A 129 -4.94 -9.18 -3.56
N CYS A 130 -3.76 -9.53 -3.05
CA CYS A 130 -2.82 -10.44 -3.71
C CYS A 130 -3.32 -11.90 -3.78
N GLU A 131 -4.25 -12.31 -2.92
CA GLU A 131 -4.91 -13.62 -2.96
C GLU A 131 -5.99 -13.68 -4.06
N VAL A 132 -6.64 -12.55 -4.36
CA VAL A 132 -7.71 -12.49 -5.37
C VAL A 132 -7.17 -12.55 -6.79
N ASP A 133 -6.18 -11.71 -7.11
CA ASP A 133 -5.66 -11.60 -8.46
C ASP A 133 -4.14 -11.32 -8.47
N HIS A 134 -3.44 -12.03 -9.35
CA HIS A 134 -2.01 -11.84 -9.62
C HIS A 134 -1.70 -10.42 -10.11
N SER A 135 -2.65 -9.74 -10.75
CA SER A 135 -2.50 -8.35 -11.21
C SER A 135 -2.12 -7.37 -10.08
N PHE A 136 -2.59 -7.62 -8.85
CA PHE A 136 -2.20 -6.83 -7.68
C PHE A 136 -0.74 -7.05 -7.29
N LYS A 137 -0.24 -8.29 -7.36
CA LYS A 137 1.19 -8.60 -7.10
C LYS A 137 2.09 -7.86 -8.08
N VAL A 138 1.73 -7.89 -9.36
CA VAL A 138 2.44 -7.17 -10.43
C VAL A 138 2.39 -5.66 -10.19
N THR A 139 1.23 -5.11 -9.80
CA THR A 139 1.09 -3.68 -9.53
C THR A 139 1.94 -3.25 -8.33
N PHE A 140 1.95 -4.00 -7.22
CA PHE A 140 2.85 -3.73 -6.10
C PHE A 140 4.32 -3.79 -6.50
N GLN A 141 4.73 -4.75 -7.34
CA GLN A 141 6.10 -4.78 -7.86
C GLN A 141 6.46 -3.51 -8.63
N TYR A 142 5.59 -3.02 -9.52
CA TYR A 142 5.85 -1.76 -10.24
C TYR A 142 5.89 -0.55 -9.31
N CYS A 143 5.00 -0.50 -8.32
CA CYS A 143 5.02 0.58 -7.33
C CYS A 143 6.28 0.56 -6.46
N LEU A 144 6.81 -0.62 -6.12
CA LEU A 144 8.10 -0.75 -5.46
C LEU A 144 9.22 -0.15 -6.31
N TRP A 145 9.23 -0.45 -7.61
CA TRP A 145 10.23 0.09 -8.52
C TRP A 145 10.12 1.61 -8.68
N ASP A 146 8.89 2.14 -8.78
CA ASP A 146 8.64 3.59 -8.75
C ASP A 146 9.22 4.20 -7.45
N PHE A 147 8.98 3.57 -6.30
CA PHE A 147 9.48 4.04 -5.01
C PHE A 147 11.02 3.97 -4.88
N LEU A 148 11.64 2.91 -5.41
CA LEU A 148 13.11 2.80 -5.42
C LEU A 148 13.76 3.88 -6.31
N ARG A 149 13.12 4.24 -7.43
CA ARG A 149 13.55 5.41 -8.22
C ARG A 149 13.43 6.71 -7.44
N GLU A 150 12.36 6.91 -6.67
CA GLU A 150 12.25 8.06 -5.75
C GLU A 150 13.39 8.08 -4.71
N CYS A 151 13.93 6.91 -4.34
CA CYS A 151 15.07 6.77 -3.44
C CYS A 151 16.44 6.97 -4.12
N GLY A 152 16.47 7.24 -5.42
CA GLY A 152 17.69 7.47 -6.21
C GLY A 152 18.14 6.29 -7.08
N GLU A 153 17.41 5.16 -7.07
CA GLU A 153 17.77 3.97 -7.84
C GLU A 153 17.25 4.05 -9.29
N GLY A 154 17.92 4.84 -10.13
CA GLY A 154 17.44 5.20 -11.48
C GLY A 154 17.24 4.04 -12.47
N ASP A 155 18.02 2.96 -12.33
CA ASP A 155 18.03 1.84 -13.29
C ASP A 155 16.99 0.75 -12.98
N VAL A 156 16.27 0.86 -11.86
CA VAL A 156 15.28 -0.14 -11.43
C VAL A 156 14.10 -0.16 -12.39
N GLY A 157 13.55 -1.34 -12.68
CA GLY A 157 12.33 -1.51 -13.47
C GLY A 157 12.47 -1.41 -14.99
N GLY A 158 13.69 -1.32 -15.51
CA GLY A 158 13.99 -1.36 -16.95
C GLY A 158 14.08 0.02 -17.61
N LEU A 159 14.92 0.13 -18.64
CA LEU A 159 15.28 1.40 -19.28
C LEU A 159 14.12 2.10 -20.03
N GLU A 160 13.06 1.40 -20.43
CA GLU A 160 12.00 1.94 -21.28
C GLU A 160 11.15 3.06 -20.63
N ARG A 161 11.21 3.24 -19.31
CA ARG A 161 10.53 4.36 -18.61
C ARG A 161 11.44 5.58 -18.38
N SER A 162 12.75 5.45 -18.61
CA SER A 162 13.75 6.47 -18.26
C SER A 162 13.81 7.63 -19.27
N SER A 163 13.21 7.50 -20.45
CA SER A 163 13.33 8.50 -21.52
C SER A 163 12.46 9.75 -21.35
N ASN A 164 11.42 9.74 -20.50
CA ASN A 164 10.49 10.88 -20.34
C ASN A 164 10.27 11.38 -18.90
N GLU A 165 10.74 10.66 -17.89
CA GLU A 165 10.76 11.19 -16.51
C GLU A 165 12.10 11.88 -16.29
N LYS A 166 12.10 13.22 -16.22
CA LYS A 166 13.25 14.01 -15.77
C LYS A 166 13.85 13.30 -14.57
N PHE A 167 15.17 13.01 -14.64
CA PHE A 167 15.96 12.50 -13.52
C PHE A 167 15.50 13.21 -12.25
N VAL A 168 14.70 12.52 -11.44
CA VAL A 168 14.18 13.12 -10.22
C VAL A 168 15.37 13.11 -9.28
N GLU A 169 16.06 14.24 -9.24
CA GLU A 169 17.05 14.56 -8.21
C GLU A 169 16.49 14.04 -6.88
N SER A 170 17.25 13.16 -6.20
CA SER A 170 16.79 12.40 -5.04
C SER A 170 16.00 13.33 -4.14
N LYS A 171 14.66 13.23 -4.20
CA LYS A 171 13.81 14.08 -3.37
C LYS A 171 14.14 13.73 -1.94
N ASP A 172 14.02 14.70 -1.06
CA ASP A 172 14.17 14.47 0.37
C ASP A 172 13.01 13.54 0.83
N VAL A 173 13.20 12.23 0.69
CA VAL A 173 12.21 11.22 1.03
C VAL A 173 12.23 11.08 2.54
N ARG A 174 11.12 11.43 3.18
CA ARG A 174 10.95 11.28 4.63
C ARG A 174 11.36 9.87 5.07
N LEU A 175 12.21 9.78 6.09
CA LEU A 175 12.68 8.50 6.64
C LEU A 175 11.51 7.58 7.04
N SER A 176 10.43 8.13 7.60
CA SER A 176 9.23 7.35 7.94
C SER A 176 8.60 6.69 6.72
N LYS A 177 8.56 7.36 5.56
CA LYS A 177 8.07 6.78 4.29
C LYS A 177 8.94 5.60 3.87
N ILE A 178 10.27 5.74 3.95
CA ILE A 178 11.23 4.67 3.61
C ILE A 178 11.01 3.46 4.52
N VAL A 179 11.03 3.68 5.83
CA VAL A 179 10.91 2.62 6.84
C VAL A 179 9.56 1.92 6.77
N ASN A 180 8.45 2.68 6.66
CA ASN A 180 7.11 2.10 6.61
C ASN A 180 6.90 1.30 5.33
N THR A 181 7.36 1.80 4.18
CA THR A 181 7.29 1.08 2.91
C THR A 181 8.14 -0.20 2.96
N ALA A 182 9.34 -0.14 3.55
CA ALA A 182 10.19 -1.31 3.72
C ALA A 182 9.54 -2.38 4.60
N LYS A 183 8.96 -1.99 5.75
CA LYS A 183 8.23 -2.89 6.65
C LYS A 183 7.00 -3.51 6.00
N PHE A 184 6.28 -2.74 5.19
CA PHE A 184 5.14 -3.24 4.40
C PHE A 184 5.56 -4.35 3.43
N TYR A 185 6.58 -4.11 2.60
CA TYR A 185 7.06 -5.13 1.66
C TYR A 185 7.70 -6.31 2.37
N ALA A 186 8.42 -6.09 3.48
CA ALA A 186 8.97 -7.16 4.30
C ALA A 186 7.87 -8.11 4.80
N ALA A 187 6.76 -7.56 5.30
CA ALA A 187 5.65 -8.36 5.79
C ALA A 187 4.93 -9.13 4.67
N LEU A 188 4.74 -8.54 3.48
CA LEU A 188 4.19 -9.25 2.33
C LEU A 188 5.11 -10.36 1.80
N ILE A 189 6.43 -10.17 1.89
CA ILE A 189 7.42 -11.18 1.49
C ILE A 189 7.47 -12.31 2.51
N ALA A 190 7.50 -12.00 3.81
CA ALA A 190 7.54 -12.99 4.88
C ALA A 190 6.28 -13.88 4.86
N ASP A 191 5.10 -13.30 4.63
CA ASP A 191 3.84 -14.04 4.47
C ASP A 191 3.78 -14.87 3.18
N GLY A 192 4.67 -14.61 2.21
CA GLY A 192 4.69 -15.28 0.91
C GLY A 192 3.69 -14.73 -0.11
N ALA A 193 2.97 -13.65 0.22
CA ALA A 193 2.10 -12.94 -0.71
C ALA A 193 2.89 -12.39 -1.92
N LEU A 194 4.09 -11.86 -1.65
CA LEU A 194 5.08 -11.45 -2.66
C LEU A 194 6.36 -12.29 -2.57
N SER A 195 7.10 -12.38 -3.67
CA SER A 195 8.39 -13.06 -3.74
C SER A 195 9.54 -12.06 -3.78
N LEU A 196 10.73 -12.45 -3.30
CA LEU A 196 11.96 -11.65 -3.45
C LEU A 196 12.33 -11.36 -4.92
N LEU A 197 11.74 -12.08 -5.88
CA LEU A 197 11.86 -11.80 -7.32
C LEU A 197 11.42 -10.39 -7.70
N ILE A 198 10.62 -9.69 -6.88
CA ILE A 198 10.30 -8.28 -7.11
C ILE A 198 11.54 -7.37 -7.06
N LEU A 199 12.66 -7.82 -6.50
CA LEU A 199 13.93 -7.10 -6.44
C LEU A 199 14.86 -7.37 -7.64
N LYS A 200 14.41 -8.14 -8.65
CA LYS A 200 15.25 -8.58 -9.78
C LYS A 200 15.94 -7.48 -10.58
N SER A 201 15.42 -6.27 -10.56
CA SER A 201 15.98 -5.12 -11.28
C SER A 201 16.85 -4.21 -10.38
N VAL A 202 17.10 -4.60 -9.14
CA VAL A 202 17.91 -3.81 -8.20
C VAL A 202 19.39 -4.12 -8.40
N ASN A 203 20.20 -3.08 -8.57
CA ASN A 203 21.65 -3.22 -8.65
C ASN A 203 22.29 -3.15 -7.25
N PHE A 204 22.40 -4.30 -6.59
CA PHE A 204 22.94 -4.40 -5.22
C PHE A 204 24.39 -3.92 -5.04
N LEU A 205 25.15 -3.73 -6.13
CA LEU A 205 26.53 -3.24 -6.07
C LEU A 205 26.60 -1.73 -5.84
N ASN A 206 25.61 -0.97 -6.33
CA ASN A 206 25.59 0.48 -6.28
C ASN A 206 24.23 1.00 -5.82
N ILE A 207 23.98 0.86 -4.52
CA ILE A 207 22.75 1.31 -3.87
C ILE A 207 22.98 2.68 -3.22
N GLN A 208 22.09 3.62 -3.51
CA GLN A 208 22.07 4.96 -2.95
C GLN A 208 21.72 4.95 -1.46
N LYS A 209 21.96 6.05 -0.76
CA LYS A 209 21.74 6.16 0.70
C LYS A 209 20.32 5.72 1.11
N ASN A 210 19.29 6.25 0.44
CA ASN A 210 17.89 5.96 0.77
C ASN A 210 17.51 4.52 0.40
N GLY A 211 17.94 4.03 -0.76
CA GLY A 211 17.76 2.64 -1.17
C GLY A 211 18.41 1.66 -0.20
N ARG A 212 19.56 2.02 0.37
CA ARG A 212 20.27 1.18 1.36
C ARG A 212 19.47 1.05 2.64
N ILE A 213 18.95 2.17 3.17
CA ILE A 213 18.08 2.17 4.36
C ILE A 213 16.83 1.33 4.09
N PHE A 214 16.22 1.49 2.92
CA PHE A 214 15.05 0.72 2.51
C PHE A 214 15.34 -0.79 2.51
N LEU A 215 16.35 -1.23 1.76
CA LEU A 215 16.68 -2.65 1.59
C LEU A 215 17.14 -3.28 2.92
N GLU A 216 17.94 -2.56 3.71
CA GLU A 216 18.35 -3.02 5.03
C GLU A 216 17.13 -3.22 5.93
N THR A 217 16.24 -2.24 6.01
CA THR A 217 14.99 -2.35 6.77
C THR A 217 14.13 -3.52 6.27
N LEU A 218 14.02 -3.69 4.95
CA LEU A 218 13.24 -4.76 4.33
C LEU A 218 13.76 -6.14 4.72
N PHE A 219 15.06 -6.40 4.55
CA PHE A 219 15.65 -7.70 4.88
C PHE A 219 15.66 -7.98 6.38
N VAL A 220 15.99 -6.99 7.22
CA VAL A 220 15.94 -7.14 8.68
C VAL A 220 14.55 -7.56 9.13
N ASN A 221 13.50 -6.82 8.71
CA ASN A 221 12.13 -7.11 9.13
C ASN A 221 11.62 -8.43 8.54
N THR A 222 12.03 -8.80 7.33
CA THR A 222 11.69 -10.12 6.73
C THR A 222 12.30 -11.25 7.56
N LEU A 223 13.58 -11.16 7.90
CA LEU A 223 14.29 -12.19 8.67
C LEU A 223 13.76 -12.31 10.10
N LEU A 224 13.44 -11.19 10.76
CA LEU A 224 12.85 -11.20 12.10
C LEU A 224 11.48 -11.89 12.12
N GLN A 225 10.64 -11.66 11.11
CA GLN A 225 9.35 -12.34 11.01
C GLN A 225 9.52 -13.85 10.78
N LEU A 226 10.36 -14.23 9.82
CA LEU A 226 10.60 -15.65 9.48
C LEU A 226 11.31 -16.42 10.60
N GLN A 227 12.08 -15.73 11.46
CA GLN A 227 12.77 -16.37 12.58
C GLN A 227 11.78 -17.05 13.56
N THR A 228 10.55 -16.56 13.65
CA THR A 228 9.52 -17.17 14.50
C THR A 228 9.04 -18.53 13.96
N GLU A 229 9.10 -18.73 12.64
CA GLU A 229 8.73 -19.97 11.95
C GLU A 229 9.93 -20.91 11.70
N GLY A 230 11.15 -20.43 11.97
CA GLY A 230 12.37 -21.22 11.93
C GLY A 230 13.09 -21.25 10.58
N ALA A 231 14.12 -22.09 10.50
CA ALA A 231 15.05 -22.11 9.35
C ALA A 231 14.38 -22.47 8.02
N GLN A 232 13.37 -23.35 8.06
CA GLN A 232 12.64 -23.76 6.87
C GLN A 232 11.87 -22.60 6.23
N ALA A 233 11.30 -21.69 7.02
CA ALA A 233 10.61 -20.52 6.52
C ALA A 233 11.56 -19.57 5.78
N VAL A 234 12.74 -19.34 6.36
CA VAL A 234 13.83 -18.59 5.70
C VAL A 234 14.22 -19.27 4.37
N ALA A 235 14.41 -20.59 4.39
CA ALA A 235 14.76 -21.34 3.18
C ALA A 235 13.68 -21.27 2.10
N ASN A 236 12.41 -21.34 2.47
CA ASN A 236 11.29 -21.26 1.51
C ASN A 236 11.19 -19.90 0.83
N ILE A 237 11.40 -18.80 1.58
CA ILE A 237 11.33 -17.44 1.02
C ILE A 237 12.56 -17.12 0.17
N PHE A 238 13.76 -17.36 0.69
CA PHE A 238 15.01 -17.06 -0.03
C PHE A 238 15.31 -18.05 -1.16
N GLY A 239 14.86 -19.31 -1.04
CA GLY A 239 15.04 -20.34 -2.06
C GLY A 239 14.44 -19.97 -3.41
N LYS A 240 13.31 -19.24 -3.43
CA LYS A 240 12.67 -18.76 -4.68
C LYS A 240 13.55 -17.81 -5.49
N ALA A 241 14.44 -17.05 -4.84
CA ALA A 241 15.33 -16.13 -5.52
C ALA A 241 16.52 -16.83 -6.21
N ARG A 242 16.77 -18.11 -5.92
CA ARG A 242 17.85 -18.91 -6.53
C ARG A 242 17.69 -19.07 -8.04
N GLU A 243 16.45 -19.06 -8.52
CA GLU A 243 16.14 -19.15 -9.95
C GLU A 243 16.79 -18.03 -10.76
N MET A 244 17.07 -16.88 -10.11
CA MET A 244 17.73 -15.74 -10.72
C MET A 244 19.13 -15.55 -10.13
N ARG A 245 20.16 -16.09 -10.80
CA ARG A 245 21.55 -16.09 -10.32
C ARG A 245 22.07 -14.70 -9.93
N THR A 246 21.83 -13.69 -10.78
CA THR A 246 22.28 -12.32 -10.54
C THR A 246 21.62 -11.71 -9.30
N LEU A 247 20.31 -11.91 -9.15
CA LEU A 247 19.57 -11.48 -7.97
C LEU A 247 20.07 -12.21 -6.71
N SER A 248 20.22 -13.54 -6.76
CA SER A 248 20.71 -14.34 -5.64
C SER A 248 22.07 -13.83 -5.15
N GLN A 249 23.04 -13.64 -6.06
CA GLN A 249 24.36 -13.11 -5.72
C GLN A 249 24.30 -11.68 -5.16
N GLY A 250 23.45 -10.82 -5.72
CA GLY A 250 23.23 -9.46 -5.22
C GLY A 250 22.67 -9.45 -3.80
N ILE A 251 21.68 -10.29 -3.52
CA ILE A 251 21.12 -10.45 -2.17
C ILE A 251 22.19 -10.97 -1.21
N VAL A 252 22.94 -12.02 -1.57
CA VAL A 252 24.03 -12.55 -0.73
C VAL A 252 25.03 -11.46 -0.37
N PHE A 253 25.50 -10.71 -1.37
CA PHE A 253 26.43 -9.59 -1.16
C PHE A 253 25.84 -8.56 -0.17
N PHE A 254 24.59 -8.14 -0.40
CA PHE A 254 23.96 -7.13 0.44
C PHE A 254 23.70 -7.62 1.88
N LEU A 255 23.35 -8.90 2.05
CA LEU A 255 23.17 -9.52 3.37
C LEU A 255 24.47 -9.47 4.18
N VAL A 256 25.58 -9.89 3.58
CA VAL A 256 26.91 -9.94 4.23
C VAL A 256 27.41 -8.55 4.57
N GLU A 257 27.35 -7.63 3.61
CA GLU A 257 27.97 -6.30 3.75
C GLU A 257 27.14 -5.34 4.59
N THR A 258 25.80 -5.43 4.49
CA THR A 258 24.90 -4.41 5.04
C THR A 258 24.00 -4.96 6.13
N VAL A 259 23.21 -6.00 5.83
CA VAL A 259 22.12 -6.45 6.72
C VAL A 259 22.66 -7.05 8.02
N VAL A 260 23.78 -7.79 7.97
CA VAL A 260 24.47 -8.32 9.17
C VAL A 260 24.88 -7.23 10.16
N GLN A 261 25.13 -6.00 9.66
CA GLN A 261 25.57 -4.88 10.49
C GLN A 261 24.42 -4.16 11.19
N CYS A 262 23.19 -4.19 10.62
CA CYS A 262 22.00 -3.55 11.20
C CYS A 262 22.20 -2.06 11.58
N LYS A 263 23.00 -1.33 10.79
CA LYS A 263 23.37 0.08 11.04
C LYS A 263 22.17 1.02 11.05
N HIS A 264 21.18 0.80 10.19
CA HIS A 264 20.05 1.71 10.01
C HIS A 264 18.71 1.13 10.48
N SER A 265 18.70 -0.08 11.02
CA SER A 265 17.47 -0.78 11.36
C SER A 265 16.88 -0.39 12.73
N GLY A 266 17.69 0.18 13.62
CA GLY A 266 17.24 0.64 14.94
C GLY A 266 16.80 -0.48 15.88
N ILE A 267 17.28 -1.70 15.64
CA ILE A 267 16.93 -2.92 16.40
C ILE A 267 17.86 -3.13 17.60
N GLU A 268 17.40 -3.91 18.57
CA GLU A 268 18.19 -4.27 19.76
C GLU A 268 19.27 -5.33 19.44
N GLU A 269 20.28 -5.46 20.31
CA GLU A 269 21.39 -6.40 20.07
C GLU A 269 20.92 -7.88 20.04
N GLU A 270 19.85 -8.21 20.79
CA GLU A 270 19.23 -9.54 20.72
C GLU A 270 18.54 -9.81 19.38
N GLU A 271 17.85 -8.80 18.83
CA GLU A 271 17.26 -8.88 17.49
C GLU A 271 18.34 -8.97 16.41
N LYS A 272 19.44 -8.25 16.57
CA LYS A 272 20.59 -8.33 15.67
C LYS A 272 21.19 -9.73 15.61
N LYS A 273 21.32 -10.45 16.73
CA LYS A 273 21.76 -11.86 16.72
C LYS A 273 20.82 -12.75 15.90
N LYS A 274 19.50 -12.53 16.00
CA LYS A 274 18.48 -13.25 15.22
C LYS A 274 18.60 -12.95 13.73
N VAL A 275 18.81 -11.68 13.36
CA VAL A 275 19.07 -11.27 11.97
C VAL A 275 20.33 -11.95 11.44
N GLN A 276 21.43 -11.94 12.19
CA GLN A 276 22.69 -12.57 11.79
C GLN A 276 22.54 -14.08 11.59
N TRP A 277 21.76 -14.75 12.43
CA TRP A 277 21.38 -16.14 12.24
C TRP A 277 20.59 -16.35 10.94
N GLY A 278 19.57 -15.52 10.68
CA GLY A 278 18.76 -15.58 9.46
C GLY A 278 19.58 -15.30 8.19
N CYS A 279 20.51 -14.35 8.25
CA CYS A 279 21.45 -14.05 7.17
C CYS A 279 22.29 -15.28 6.80
N ARG A 280 22.79 -16.05 7.78
CA ARG A 280 23.57 -17.26 7.51
C ARG A 280 22.77 -18.31 6.74
N ILE A 281 21.54 -18.58 7.19
CA ILE A 281 20.66 -19.55 6.51
C ILE A 281 20.29 -19.07 5.11
N ALA A 282 19.92 -17.79 4.97
CA ALA A 282 19.62 -17.21 3.67
C ALA A 282 20.81 -17.33 2.70
N GLN A 283 22.04 -17.09 3.18
CA GLN A 283 23.26 -17.25 2.37
C GLN A 283 23.52 -18.70 1.96
N GLU A 284 23.34 -19.67 2.85
CA GLU A 284 23.49 -21.10 2.53
C GLU A 284 22.51 -21.49 1.41
N VAL A 285 21.24 -21.15 1.61
CA VAL A 285 20.16 -21.43 0.66
C VAL A 285 20.43 -20.78 -0.69
N LEU A 286 20.77 -19.49 -0.72
CA LEU A 286 21.01 -18.74 -1.97
C LEU A 286 22.24 -19.24 -2.75
N ASN A 287 23.27 -19.71 -2.04
CA ASN A 287 24.46 -20.33 -2.64
C ASN A 287 24.25 -21.79 -3.05
N GLY A 288 23.10 -22.38 -2.71
CA GLY A 288 22.75 -23.76 -3.04
C GLY A 288 23.46 -24.80 -2.19
N LYS A 289 23.82 -24.44 -0.96
CA LYS A 289 24.33 -25.35 0.06
C LYS A 289 23.20 -25.85 0.95
#